data_AF-A0A0J8UTM4-F1
#
_entry.id   AF-A0A0J8UTM4-F1
#
_cell.length_a   1.000
_cell.length_b   1.000
_cell.length_c   1.000
_cell.angle_alpha   90.00
_cell.angle_beta   90.00
_cell.angle_gamma   90.00
#
_symmetry.space_group_name_H-M   'P 1'
#
loop_
_entity.id
_entity.type
_entity.pdbx_description
1 polymer ?
#
loop_
_entity_poly.entity_id
_entity_poly.type
_entity_poly.pdbx_seq_one_letter_code
_entity_poly.pdbx_strand_id
1 'polypeptide(L)'
;MASTAGSVAAGGRHPLQKLSSPSFGISAMVHLAGLSSFIASFKFMVDHPNFANEAYGWHFQYLTIIGITLATMTFTAGLAADLLSSRRLFLVKNMLSVCGTPLEVLIALLYWGLKMVDEKLVVPEWAETALIPDLGFHAVPALALVIDLLLFSPPWTITAMPSFGLATSIAFAYWFWVEQCYRYNGW
;
A
#
# COMPACT_ATOMS: atom_id res chain seq x y z
N MET A 1 29.06 3.79 -22.81
CA MET A 1 28.30 2.73 -23.51
C MET A 1 26.83 3.10 -23.45
N ALA A 2 26.17 3.16 -24.60
CA ALA A 2 24.82 3.73 -24.75
C ALA A 2 23.78 2.91 -23.96
N SER A 3 23.09 3.57 -23.03
CA SER A 3 21.88 3.07 -22.40
C SER A 3 20.78 3.07 -23.46
N THR A 4 20.41 1.90 -23.96
CA THR A 4 19.19 1.70 -24.71
C THR A 4 18.00 1.98 -23.80
N ALA A 5 17.61 3.25 -23.71
CA ALA A 5 16.28 3.62 -23.27
C ALA A 5 15.31 2.92 -24.21
N GLY A 6 14.68 1.85 -23.71
CA GLY A 6 13.63 1.13 -24.42
C GLY A 6 12.52 2.12 -24.75
N SER A 7 12.47 2.53 -26.01
CA SER A 7 11.32 3.17 -26.62
C SER A 7 10.10 2.32 -26.29
N VAL A 8 9.27 2.80 -25.37
CA VAL A 8 7.93 2.24 -25.14
C VAL A 8 7.17 2.49 -26.43
N ALA A 9 7.11 1.46 -27.27
CA ALA A 9 6.40 1.49 -28.52
C ALA A 9 4.98 2.02 -28.29
N ALA A 10 4.63 3.03 -29.06
CA ALA A 10 3.31 3.65 -29.07
C ALA A 10 2.22 2.56 -29.22
N GLY A 11 1.46 2.33 -28.16
CA GLY A 11 0.19 1.62 -28.23
C GLY A 11 0.12 0.27 -27.52
N GLY A 12 1.24 -0.42 -27.27
CA GLY A 12 1.25 -1.82 -26.82
C GLY A 12 1.38 -2.04 -25.31
N ARG A 13 0.90 -3.21 -24.84
CA ARG A 13 1.14 -3.75 -23.49
C ARG A 13 2.64 -4.01 -23.30
N HIS A 14 3.19 -3.70 -22.12
CA HIS A 14 4.59 -4.00 -21.82
C HIS A 14 4.83 -5.54 -21.85
N PRO A 15 5.93 -6.05 -22.44
CA PRO A 15 6.14 -7.49 -22.59
C PRO A 15 6.11 -8.29 -21.28
N LEU A 16 6.56 -7.68 -20.19
CA LEU A 16 6.59 -8.30 -18.85
C LEU A 16 5.27 -8.16 -18.08
N GLN A 17 4.29 -7.43 -18.60
CA GLN A 17 2.95 -7.35 -18.03
C GLN A 17 2.15 -8.58 -18.48
N LYS A 18 1.78 -9.45 -17.52
CA LYS A 18 1.21 -10.77 -17.82
C LYS A 18 -0.25 -10.69 -18.27
N LEU A 19 -1.06 -9.86 -17.60
CA LEU A 19 -2.48 -9.68 -17.86
C LEU A 19 -2.78 -8.27 -18.36
N SER A 20 -3.91 -8.12 -19.07
CA SER A 20 -4.31 -6.83 -19.64
C SER A 20 -4.74 -5.85 -18.55
N SER A 21 -4.08 -4.70 -18.52
CA SER A 21 -4.38 -3.56 -17.66
C SER A 21 -3.84 -2.28 -18.34
N PRO A 22 -4.57 -1.15 -18.31
CA PRO A 22 -5.91 -1.03 -17.75
C PRO A 22 -6.95 -1.83 -18.55
N SER A 23 -7.90 -2.48 -17.89
CA SER A 23 -9.01 -3.20 -18.52
C SER A 23 -10.23 -3.38 -17.60
N PHE A 24 -11.44 -3.32 -18.18
CA PHE A 24 -12.70 -3.59 -17.47
C PHE A 24 -12.87 -5.05 -17.01
N GLY A 25 -11.92 -5.94 -17.36
CA GLY A 25 -11.99 -7.36 -17.04
C GLY A 25 -11.42 -7.70 -15.66
N ILE A 26 -10.50 -8.67 -15.63
CA ILE A 26 -9.91 -9.20 -14.39
C ILE A 26 -9.20 -8.09 -13.58
N SER A 27 -8.56 -7.13 -14.27
CA SER A 27 -7.90 -5.98 -13.61
C SER A 27 -8.89 -5.19 -12.75
N ALA A 28 -10.02 -4.77 -13.32
CA ALA A 28 -11.05 -4.03 -12.60
C ALA A 28 -11.60 -4.82 -11.40
N MET A 29 -11.81 -6.13 -11.57
CA MET A 29 -12.28 -7.02 -10.50
C MET A 29 -11.30 -7.08 -9.34
N VAL A 30 -9.99 -7.21 -9.62
CA VAL A 30 -8.95 -7.24 -8.59
C VAL A 30 -8.87 -5.91 -7.86
N HIS A 31 -8.89 -4.78 -8.59
CA HIS A 31 -8.88 -3.47 -7.96
C HIS A 31 -10.14 -3.22 -7.10
N LEU A 32 -11.32 -3.64 -7.58
CA LEU A 32 -12.56 -3.49 -6.82
C LEU A 32 -12.58 -4.36 -5.55
N ALA A 33 -12.11 -5.61 -5.65
CA ALA A 33 -12.01 -6.52 -4.51
C ALA A 33 -11.04 -6.00 -3.44
N GLY A 34 -9.86 -5.52 -3.87
CA GLY A 34 -8.89 -4.88 -2.98
C GLY A 34 -9.48 -3.65 -2.28
N LEU A 35 -10.10 -2.74 -3.03
CA LEU A 35 -10.74 -1.55 -2.45
C LEU A 35 -11.82 -1.90 -1.45
N SER A 36 -12.64 -2.91 -1.74
CA SER A 36 -13.69 -3.37 -0.83
C SER A 36 -13.09 -3.85 0.49
N SER A 37 -11.97 -4.59 0.46
CA SER A 37 -11.24 -5.00 1.66
C SER A 37 -10.64 -3.82 2.43
N PHE A 38 -10.06 -2.85 1.73
CA PHE A 38 -9.45 -1.68 2.38
C PHE A 38 -10.51 -0.79 3.03
N ILE A 39 -11.63 -0.57 2.34
CA ILE A 39 -12.79 0.16 2.88
C ILE A 39 -13.36 -0.56 4.10
N ALA A 40 -13.44 -1.89 4.08
CA ALA A 40 -13.87 -2.67 5.25
C ALA A 40 -12.92 -2.48 6.44
N SER A 41 -11.61 -2.36 6.20
CA SER A 41 -10.61 -2.10 7.24
C SER A 41 -10.77 -0.68 7.83
N PHE A 42 -10.97 0.35 6.99
CA PHE A 42 -11.29 1.70 7.47
C PHE A 42 -12.60 1.74 8.24
N LYS A 43 -13.64 1.05 7.75
CA LYS A 43 -14.92 0.94 8.44
C LYS A 43 -14.77 0.27 9.80
N PHE A 44 -13.97 -0.81 9.88
CA PHE A 44 -13.70 -1.49 11.14
C PHE A 44 -13.13 -0.53 12.21
N MET A 45 -12.18 0.34 11.85
CA MET A 45 -11.62 1.34 12.77
C MET A 45 -12.64 2.36 13.28
N VAL A 46 -13.63 2.70 12.45
CA VAL A 46 -14.71 3.62 12.83
C VAL A 46 -15.72 2.93 13.73
N ASP A 47 -16.04 1.67 13.43
CA ASP A 47 -17.03 0.89 14.19
C ASP A 47 -16.48 0.38 15.54
N HIS A 48 -15.15 0.24 15.68
CA HIS A 48 -14.46 -0.28 16.87
C HIS A 48 -13.47 0.76 17.42
N PRO A 49 -13.97 1.86 18.03
CA PRO A 49 -13.12 2.93 18.53
C PRO A 49 -12.18 2.44 19.64
N ASN A 50 -10.97 2.95 19.65
CA ASN A 50 -9.96 2.72 20.68
C ASN A 50 -9.21 4.02 21.00
N PHE A 51 -8.14 3.94 21.81
CA PHE A 51 -7.37 5.12 22.24
C PHE A 51 -6.85 5.97 21.07
N ALA A 52 -6.57 5.38 19.91
CA ALA A 52 -6.15 6.14 18.74
C ALA A 52 -7.26 7.00 18.12
N ASN A 53 -8.54 6.75 18.43
CA ASN A 53 -9.64 7.62 17.99
C ASN A 53 -9.61 8.99 18.68
N GLU A 54 -9.01 9.08 19.87
CA GLU A 54 -8.91 10.30 20.67
C GLU A 54 -7.51 10.95 20.57
N ALA A 55 -6.57 10.28 19.90
CA ALA A 55 -5.18 10.69 19.80
C ALA A 55 -4.94 11.76 18.72
N TYR A 56 -3.93 12.60 18.92
CA TYR A 56 -3.38 13.47 17.89
C TYR A 56 -2.82 12.63 16.74
N GLY A 57 -3.22 12.98 15.51
CA GLY A 57 -2.90 12.18 14.32
C GLY A 57 -3.83 10.99 14.10
N TRP A 58 -4.82 10.78 14.98
CA TRP A 58 -5.79 9.69 14.89
C TRP A 58 -5.08 8.33 14.69
N HIS A 59 -5.65 7.45 13.85
CA HIS A 59 -5.01 6.20 13.45
C HIS A 59 -3.80 6.38 12.51
N PHE A 60 -3.54 7.57 11.98
CA PHE A 60 -2.43 7.83 11.06
C PHE A 60 -1.06 7.93 11.74
N GLN A 61 -0.98 7.80 13.06
CA GLN A 61 0.29 7.57 13.74
C GLN A 61 0.89 6.20 13.39
N TYR A 62 0.05 5.23 13.00
CA TYR A 62 0.47 3.88 12.67
C TYR A 62 0.84 3.75 11.19
N LEU A 63 2.02 3.19 10.93
CA LEU A 63 2.49 2.93 9.56
C LEU A 63 1.53 2.06 8.76
N THR A 64 0.85 1.10 9.39
CA THR A 64 -0.17 0.26 8.76
C THR A 64 -1.29 1.09 8.13
N ILE A 65 -1.76 2.14 8.80
CA ILE A 65 -2.89 2.95 8.31
C ILE A 65 -2.44 3.90 7.20
N ILE A 66 -1.21 4.41 7.30
CA ILE A 66 -0.57 5.14 6.20
C ILE A 66 -0.41 4.22 4.97
N GLY A 67 0.04 2.98 5.18
CA GLY A 67 0.17 1.95 4.16
C GLY A 67 -1.16 1.71 3.44
N ILE A 68 -2.21 1.34 4.18
CA ILE A 68 -3.52 1.00 3.61
C ILE A 68 -4.12 2.20 2.88
N THR A 69 -3.85 3.42 3.36
CA THR A 69 -4.25 4.65 2.66
C THR A 69 -3.58 4.74 1.28
N LEU A 70 -2.26 4.49 1.21
CA LEU A 70 -1.54 4.49 -0.05
C LEU A 70 -1.96 3.33 -0.97
N ALA A 71 -2.24 2.15 -0.41
CA ALA A 71 -2.81 1.01 -1.15
C ALA A 71 -4.19 1.37 -1.73
N THR A 72 -5.03 2.05 -0.96
CA THR A 72 -6.36 2.53 -1.36
C THR A 72 -6.25 3.57 -2.48
N MET A 73 -5.35 4.54 -2.37
CA MET A 73 -5.08 5.49 -3.45
C MET A 73 -4.61 4.79 -4.73
N THR A 74 -3.71 3.81 -4.59
CA THR A 74 -3.18 3.01 -5.70
C THR A 74 -4.28 2.25 -6.42
N PHE A 75 -5.10 1.52 -5.67
CA PHE A 75 -6.20 0.72 -6.22
C PHE A 75 -7.36 1.59 -6.74
N THR A 76 -7.59 2.77 -6.15
CA THR A 76 -8.56 3.75 -6.67
C THR A 76 -8.11 4.27 -8.03
N ALA A 77 -6.84 4.65 -8.16
CA ALA A 77 -6.27 5.05 -9.45
C ALA A 77 -6.30 3.89 -10.47
N GLY A 78 -6.04 2.65 -10.03
CA GLY A 78 -6.13 1.44 -10.84
C GLY A 78 -7.54 1.16 -11.36
N LEU A 79 -8.53 1.14 -10.47
CA LEU A 79 -9.94 0.95 -10.85
C LEU A 79 -10.41 2.08 -11.78
N ALA A 80 -10.08 3.33 -11.47
CA ALA A 80 -10.43 4.45 -12.33
C ALA A 80 -9.74 4.35 -13.70
N ALA A 81 -8.50 3.87 -13.77
CA ALA A 81 -7.83 3.59 -15.03
C ALA A 81 -8.54 2.50 -15.84
N ASP A 82 -9.01 1.44 -15.18
CA ASP A 82 -9.71 0.33 -15.80
C ASP A 82 -11.08 0.73 -16.36
N LEU A 83 -11.87 1.45 -15.56
CA LEU A 83 -13.22 1.90 -15.94
C LEU A 83 -13.18 2.96 -17.04
N LEU A 84 -12.20 3.87 -16.99
CA LEU A 84 -12.07 4.97 -17.94
C LEU A 84 -11.11 4.68 -19.10
N SER A 85 -10.51 3.48 -19.12
CA SER A 85 -9.44 3.11 -20.06
C SER A 85 -8.31 4.15 -20.13
N SER A 86 -7.97 4.78 -18.99
CA SER A 86 -7.08 5.94 -18.91
C SER A 86 -5.64 5.54 -18.63
N ARG A 87 -4.77 5.74 -19.64
CA ARG A 87 -3.31 5.51 -19.48
C ARG A 87 -2.68 6.43 -18.44
N ARG A 88 -3.18 7.66 -18.27
CA ARG A 88 -2.67 8.61 -17.28
C ARG A 88 -2.93 8.11 -15.85
N LEU A 89 -4.14 7.62 -15.59
CA LEU A 89 -4.49 7.05 -14.30
C LEU A 89 -3.71 5.75 -14.04
N PHE A 90 -3.50 4.94 -15.09
CA PHE A 90 -2.64 3.76 -14.99
C PHE A 90 -1.18 4.14 -14.63
N LEU A 91 -0.63 5.23 -15.19
CA LEU A 91 0.68 5.73 -14.79
C LEU A 91 0.69 6.20 -13.33
N VAL A 92 -0.33 6.95 -12.88
CA VAL A 92 -0.44 7.37 -11.48
C VAL A 92 -0.48 6.16 -10.54
N LYS A 93 -1.30 5.16 -10.84
CA LYS A 93 -1.36 3.88 -10.11
C LYS A 93 0.02 3.23 -10.00
N ASN A 94 0.74 3.11 -11.12
CA ASN A 94 2.09 2.53 -11.12
C ASN A 94 3.10 3.37 -10.33
N MET A 95 3.01 4.71 -10.36
CA MET A 95 3.88 5.58 -9.56
C MET A 95 3.61 5.43 -8.07
N LEU A 96 2.34 5.33 -7.65
CA LEU A 96 1.97 5.09 -6.25
C LEU A 96 2.47 3.71 -5.79
N SER A 97 2.32 2.69 -6.65
CA SER A 97 2.76 1.30 -6.39
C SER A 97 4.27 1.17 -6.14
N VAL A 98 5.12 2.02 -6.74
CA VAL A 98 6.58 2.04 -6.50
C VAL A 98 6.91 2.23 -5.02
N CYS A 99 6.11 3.03 -4.31
CA CYS A 99 6.24 3.24 -2.87
C CYS A 99 5.35 2.29 -2.07
N GLY A 100 4.07 2.16 -2.47
CA GLY A 100 3.05 1.45 -1.69
C GLY A 100 3.34 -0.05 -1.56
N THR A 101 3.76 -0.70 -2.64
CA THR A 101 4.00 -2.15 -2.62
C THR A 101 5.13 -2.56 -1.68
N PRO A 102 6.35 -1.99 -1.76
CA PRO A 102 7.40 -2.35 -0.81
C PRO A 102 7.07 -1.93 0.63
N LEU A 103 6.36 -0.80 0.82
CA LEU A 103 5.93 -0.38 2.16
C LEU A 103 4.96 -1.39 2.80
N GLU A 104 3.95 -1.84 2.06
CA GLU A 104 2.97 -2.81 2.55
C GLU A 104 3.57 -4.19 2.79
N VAL A 105 4.48 -4.63 1.92
CA VAL A 105 5.25 -5.86 2.17
C VAL A 105 6.11 -5.73 3.43
N LEU A 106 6.75 -4.58 3.66
CA LEU A 106 7.50 -4.32 4.88
C LEU A 106 6.60 -4.37 6.11
N ILE A 107 5.44 -3.71 6.09
CA ILE A 107 4.45 -3.72 7.17
C ILE A 107 4.03 -5.17 7.48
N ALA A 108 3.66 -5.95 6.47
CA ALA A 108 3.25 -7.34 6.63
C ALA A 108 4.36 -8.20 7.26
N LEU A 109 5.60 -8.09 6.76
CA LEU A 109 6.74 -8.85 7.26
C LEU A 109 7.09 -8.47 8.69
N LEU A 110 7.10 -7.18 9.03
CA LEU A 110 7.37 -6.71 10.37
C LEU A 110 6.28 -7.15 11.34
N TYR A 111 5.01 -6.95 10.99
CA TYR A 111 3.87 -7.29 11.84
C TYR A 111 3.85 -8.79 12.16
N TRP A 112 3.78 -9.64 11.14
CA TRP A 112 3.70 -11.09 11.34
C TRP A 112 5.01 -11.66 11.89
N GLY A 113 6.16 -11.10 11.50
CA GLY A 113 7.46 -11.49 12.03
C GLY A 113 7.56 -11.25 13.54
N LEU A 114 7.20 -10.05 14.02
CA LEU A 114 7.18 -9.74 15.44
C LEU A 114 6.13 -10.57 16.17
N LYS A 115 4.90 -10.65 15.64
CA LYS A 115 3.80 -11.40 16.25
C LYS A 115 4.10 -12.89 16.43
N MET A 116 4.83 -13.51 15.50
CA MET A 116 5.28 -14.91 15.62
C MET A 116 6.33 -15.13 16.71
N VAL A 117 7.15 -14.11 17.00
CA VAL A 117 8.18 -14.19 18.06
C VAL A 117 7.55 -13.94 19.41
N ASP A 118 6.87 -12.81 19.56
CA ASP A 118 6.09 -12.43 20.74
C ASP A 118 5.06 -11.37 20.34
N GLU A 119 3.78 -11.72 20.46
CA GLU A 119 2.66 -10.85 20.12
C GLU A 119 2.71 -9.50 20.86
N LYS A 120 3.26 -9.47 22.09
CA LYS A 120 3.37 -8.26 22.90
C LYS A 120 4.34 -7.22 22.34
N LEU A 121 5.17 -7.59 21.36
CA LEU A 121 6.08 -6.66 20.68
C LEU A 121 5.36 -5.72 19.71
N VAL A 122 4.17 -6.08 19.25
CA VAL A 122 3.46 -5.35 18.19
C VAL A 122 1.99 -5.11 18.49
N VAL A 123 1.36 -5.95 19.31
CA VAL A 123 -0.03 -5.79 19.74
C VAL A 123 -0.06 -5.35 21.20
N PRO A 124 -0.63 -4.17 21.51
CA PRO A 124 -0.82 -3.76 22.89
C PRO A 124 -1.96 -4.57 23.53
N GLU A 125 -1.92 -4.74 24.86
CA GLU A 125 -2.87 -5.61 25.59
C GLU A 125 -4.35 -5.21 25.43
N TRP A 126 -4.62 -3.96 25.05
CA TRP A 126 -5.97 -3.44 24.84
C TRP A 126 -6.51 -3.66 23.41
N ALA A 127 -5.67 -4.04 22.45
CA ALA A 127 -6.09 -4.15 21.05
C ALA A 127 -6.79 -5.48 20.76
N GLU A 128 -7.88 -5.43 19.99
CA GLU A 128 -8.57 -6.62 19.52
C GLU A 128 -7.78 -7.32 18.40
N THR A 129 -7.58 -8.63 18.53
CA THR A 129 -6.78 -9.45 17.60
C THR A 129 -7.61 -10.44 16.80
N ALA A 130 -8.85 -10.05 16.47
CA ALA A 130 -9.70 -10.84 15.59
C ALA A 130 -8.98 -11.08 14.25
N LEU A 131 -8.88 -12.36 13.85
CA LEU A 131 -8.07 -12.78 12.70
C LEU A 131 -8.46 -12.08 11.40
N ILE A 132 -9.75 -11.86 11.17
CA ILE A 132 -10.24 -11.30 9.90
C ILE A 132 -9.84 -9.83 9.74
N PRO A 133 -10.12 -8.92 10.70
CA PRO A 133 -9.55 -7.58 10.68
C PRO A 133 -8.03 -7.59 10.59
N ASP A 134 -7.35 -8.45 11.35
CA ASP A 134 -5.90 -8.51 11.38
C ASP A 134 -5.28 -8.83 10.00
N LEU A 135 -5.84 -9.83 9.30
CA LEU A 135 -5.48 -10.12 7.91
C LEU A 135 -5.79 -8.94 6.99
N GLY A 136 -6.94 -8.29 7.18
CA GLY A 136 -7.38 -7.13 6.40
C GLY A 136 -6.44 -5.94 6.52
N PHE A 137 -5.90 -5.69 7.72
CA PHE A 137 -4.94 -4.62 7.97
C PHE A 137 -3.53 -4.96 7.52
N HIS A 138 -3.04 -6.18 7.78
CA HIS A 138 -1.61 -6.47 7.68
C HIS A 138 -1.21 -7.38 6.52
N ALA A 139 -2.11 -8.20 5.97
CA ALA A 139 -1.77 -9.17 4.93
C ALA A 139 -2.38 -8.83 3.57
N VAL A 140 -3.68 -8.52 3.54
CA VAL A 140 -4.43 -8.29 2.29
C VAL A 140 -3.86 -7.13 1.46
N PRO A 141 -3.49 -5.96 2.03
CA PRO A 141 -2.94 -4.85 1.24
C PRO A 141 -1.64 -5.22 0.53
N ALA A 142 -0.72 -5.88 1.22
CA ALA A 142 0.53 -6.36 0.66
C ALA A 142 0.29 -7.38 -0.46
N LEU A 143 -0.56 -8.38 -0.22
CA LEU A 143 -0.88 -9.40 -1.22
C LEU A 143 -1.55 -8.78 -2.45
N ALA A 144 -2.50 -7.86 -2.25
CA ALA A 144 -3.20 -7.20 -3.33
C ALA A 144 -2.23 -6.38 -4.21
N LEU A 145 -1.36 -5.58 -3.60
CA LEU A 145 -0.35 -4.79 -4.34
C LEU A 145 0.70 -5.68 -5.04
N VAL A 146 1.12 -6.79 -4.42
CA VAL A 146 2.05 -7.74 -5.05
C VAL A 146 1.40 -8.45 -6.24
N ILE A 147 0.16 -8.92 -6.09
CA ILE A 147 -0.61 -9.49 -7.21
C ILE A 147 -0.75 -8.47 -8.32
N ASP A 148 -1.09 -7.24 -7.96
CA ASP A 148 -1.23 -6.14 -8.90
C ASP A 148 0.07 -5.88 -9.69
N LEU A 149 1.17 -5.74 -8.97
CA LEU A 149 2.51 -5.55 -9.52
C LEU A 149 2.90 -6.68 -10.49
N LEU A 150 2.75 -7.93 -10.06
CA LEU A 150 3.26 -9.10 -10.78
C LEU A 150 2.41 -9.49 -12.00
N LEU A 151 1.12 -9.16 -11.99
CA LEU A 151 0.19 -9.56 -13.05
C LEU A 151 -0.20 -8.41 -13.98
N PHE A 152 -0.43 -7.21 -13.46
CA PHE A 152 -1.09 -6.12 -14.20
C PHE A 152 -0.19 -4.92 -14.46
N SER A 153 0.94 -4.78 -13.76
CA SER A 153 1.84 -3.64 -13.92
C SER A 153 3.08 -3.99 -14.75
N PRO A 154 3.65 -3.00 -15.47
CA PRO A 154 5.01 -3.11 -15.98
C PRO A 154 6.01 -3.13 -14.81
N PRO A 155 7.22 -3.68 -15.00
CA PRO A 155 8.28 -3.62 -14.00
C PRO A 155 8.59 -2.17 -13.64
N TRP A 156 8.95 -1.93 -12.38
CA TRP A 156 9.40 -0.62 -11.95
C TRP A 156 10.68 -0.22 -12.69
N THR A 157 10.72 1.04 -13.14
CA THR A 157 11.87 1.62 -13.84
C THR A 157 12.77 2.46 -12.93
N ILE A 158 12.45 2.52 -11.63
CA ILE A 158 13.23 3.28 -10.64
C ILE A 158 14.59 2.61 -10.40
N THR A 159 15.67 3.40 -10.49
CA THR A 159 17.03 2.90 -10.25
C THR A 159 17.39 2.94 -8.76
N ALA A 160 18.47 2.28 -8.37
CA ALA A 160 18.85 2.12 -6.96
C ALA A 160 18.94 3.45 -6.18
N MET A 161 19.61 4.47 -6.73
CA MET A 161 19.82 5.75 -6.04
C MET A 161 18.50 6.51 -5.74
N PRO A 162 17.61 6.74 -6.73
CA PRO A 162 16.28 7.27 -6.47
C PRO A 162 15.46 6.41 -5.50
N SER A 163 15.55 5.08 -5.55
CA SER A 163 14.87 4.20 -4.60
C SER A 163 15.36 4.40 -3.17
N PHE A 164 16.68 4.50 -2.96
CA PHE A 164 17.25 4.80 -1.65
C PHE A 164 16.83 6.19 -1.16
N GLY A 165 16.86 7.19 -2.04
CA GLY A 165 16.39 8.54 -1.72
C GLY A 165 14.93 8.52 -1.27
N LEU A 166 14.05 7.89 -2.04
CA LEU A 166 12.62 7.76 -1.73
C LEU A 166 12.39 7.07 -0.39
N ALA A 167 12.99 5.89 -0.18
CA ALA A 167 12.85 5.14 1.06
C ALA A 167 13.36 5.93 2.28
N THR A 168 14.50 6.60 2.14
CA THR A 168 15.07 7.45 3.21
C THR A 168 14.14 8.61 3.51
N SER A 169 13.66 9.32 2.50
CA SER A 169 12.73 10.45 2.69
C SER A 169 11.45 10.02 3.40
N ILE A 170 10.87 8.88 3.04
CA ILE A 170 9.67 8.33 3.70
C ILE A 170 9.97 7.96 5.14
N ALA A 171 11.10 7.29 5.40
CA ALA A 171 11.49 6.88 6.75
C ALA A 171 11.66 8.09 7.69
N PHE A 172 12.36 9.14 7.24
CA PHE A 172 12.51 10.36 8.03
C PHE A 172 11.19 11.13 8.17
N ALA A 173 10.38 11.21 7.12
CA ALA A 173 9.07 11.86 7.19
C ALA A 173 8.14 11.17 8.21
N TYR A 174 8.10 9.83 8.18
CA TYR A 174 7.35 9.05 9.15
C TYR A 174 7.92 9.20 10.57
N TRP A 175 9.25 9.21 10.72
CA TRP A 175 9.88 9.43 12.02
C TRP A 175 9.52 10.80 12.61
N PHE A 176 9.61 11.88 11.84
CA PHE A 176 9.19 13.20 12.32
C PHE A 176 7.70 13.25 12.66
N TRP A 177 6.87 12.54 11.90
CA TRP A 177 5.43 12.45 12.14
C TRP A 177 5.11 11.71 13.44
N VAL A 178 5.69 10.52 13.65
CA VAL A 178 5.42 9.73 14.86
C VAL A 178 5.97 10.43 16.11
N GLU A 179 7.11 11.11 16.01
CA GLU A 179 7.63 11.95 17.11
C GLU A 179 6.66 13.08 17.44
N GLN A 180 6.06 13.72 16.43
CA GLN A 180 5.06 14.74 16.65
C GLN A 180 3.80 14.18 17.32
N CYS A 181 3.32 13.00 16.91
CA CYS A 181 2.23 12.30 17.60
C CYS A 181 2.58 12.00 19.05
N TYR A 182 3.76 11.43 19.31
CA TYR A 182 4.26 11.12 20.65
C TYR A 182 4.28 12.35 21.56
N ARG A 183 4.71 13.52 21.05
CA ARG A 183 4.74 14.77 21.84
C ARG A 183 3.37 15.21 22.35
N TYR A 184 2.28 14.87 21.67
CA TYR A 184 0.91 15.19 22.12
C TYR A 184 0.26 14.05 22.89
N ASN A 185 0.50 12.81 22.49
CA ASN A 185 -0.20 11.64 23.00
C ASN A 185 0.50 11.01 24.21
N GLY A 186 1.84 11.13 24.28
CA GLY A 186 2.70 10.45 25.26
C GLY A 186 2.96 8.97 24.94
N TRP A 187 2.55 8.51 23.76
CA TRP A 187 2.72 7.17 23.22
C TRP A 187 2.67 7.19 21.69
#